data_AF-A0A8T5FEL6-F1
#
_entry.id   AF-A0A8T5FEL6-F1
#
_cell.length_a   1.000
_cell.length_b   1.000
_cell.length_c   1.000
_cell.angle_alpha   90.00
_cell.angle_beta   90.00
_cell.angle_gamma   90.00
#
_symmetry.space_group_name_H-M   'P 1'
#
loop_
_entity.id
_entity.type
_entity.pdbx_description
1 polymer ?
#
loop_
_entity_poly.entity_id
_entity_poly.type
_entity_poly.pdbx_seq_one_letter_code
_entity_poly.pdbx_strand_id
1 'polypeptide(L)' 'MKAAQIIEPDKPLELNQIEISDPIGTQVLVKVISTGVCHSDLHLWEGGYDTGDGFMKVTDRGVK' A
#
# COMPACT_ATOMS: atom_id res chain seq x y z
N MET A 1 -14.09 -5.26 4.25
CA MET A 1 -13.55 -5.62 2.91
C MET A 1 -12.29 -6.43 3.11
N LYS A 2 -12.05 -7.43 2.26
CA LYS A 2 -10.80 -8.18 2.29
C LYS A 2 -9.71 -7.38 1.58
N ALA A 3 -8.55 -7.20 2.22
CA ALA A 3 -7.40 -6.48 1.69
C ALA A 3 -6.12 -7.30 1.90
N ALA A 4 -5.19 -7.21 0.95
CA ALA A 4 -3.81 -7.68 1.13
C ALA A 4 -2.98 -6.50 1.65
N GLN A 5 -2.40 -6.63 2.84
CA GLN A 5 -1.69 -5.55 3.53
C GLN A 5 -0.22 -5.89 3.75
N ILE A 6 0.63 -4.87 3.62
CA ILE A 6 2.03 -4.92 4.06
C ILE A 6 2.02 -4.58 5.54
N ILE A 7 2.35 -5.55 6.39
CA ILE A 7 2.48 -5.34 7.84
C ILE A 7 3.93 -4.99 8.20
N GLU A 8 4.87 -5.64 7.54
CA GLU A 8 6.31 -5.42 7.68
C GLU A 8 6.97 -5.51 6.30
N PRO A 9 8.06 -4.75 6.06
CA PRO A 9 8.85 -4.89 4.85
C PRO A 9 9.37 -6.31 4.66
N ASP A 10 9.47 -6.75 3.40
CA ASP A 10 10.01 -8.05 3.00
C ASP A 10 9.27 -9.28 3.59
N LYS A 11 8.05 -9.10 4.10
CA LYS A 11 7.20 -10.20 4.62
C LYS A 11 6.01 -10.48 3.70
N PRO A 12 5.54 -11.74 3.59
CA PRO A 12 4.34 -12.04 2.82
C PRO A 12 3.17 -11.13 3.19
N LEU A 13 2.38 -10.70 2.20
CA LEU A 13 1.20 -9.88 2.43
C LEU A 13 0.18 -10.62 3.30
N GLU A 14 -0.41 -9.91 4.26
CA GLU A 14 -1.47 -10.47 5.10
C GLU A 14 -2.85 -10.15 4.55
N LEU A 15 -3.70 -11.17 4.47
CA LEU A 15 -5.09 -11.03 4.03
C LEU A 15 -5.99 -10.73 5.23
N ASN A 16 -6.35 -9.46 5.40
CA ASN A 16 -7.13 -8.99 6.54
C ASN A 16 -8.50 -8.47 6.11
N GLN A 17 -9.46 -8.52 7.04
CA GLN A 17 -10.74 -7.82 6.89
C GLN A 17 -10.60 -6.43 7.51
N ILE A 18 -10.90 -5.40 6.72
CA ILE A 18 -10.86 -4.00 7.16
C ILE A 18 -12.23 -3.35 7.00
N GLU A 19 -12.54 -2.38 7.85
CA GLU A 19 -13.73 -1.54 7.69
C GLU A 19 -13.45 -0.43 6.67
N ILE A 20 -14.48 -0.01 5.94
CA ILE A 20 -14.40 1.14 5.03
C ILE A 20 -15.33 2.22 5.56
N SER A 21 -14.80 3.43 5.71
CA SER A 21 -15.62 4.60 6.03
C SER A 21 -16.38 5.12 4.81
N ASP A 22 -17.53 5.74 5.04
CA ASP A 22 -18.29 6.37 3.96
C ASP A 22 -17.50 7.52 3.31
N PRO A 23 -17.58 7.69 1.98
CA PRO A 23 -16.86 8.75 1.28
C PRO A 23 -17.40 10.13 1.68
N ILE A 24 -16.50 11.11 1.84
CA ILE A 24 -16.85 12.49 2.16
C ILE A 24 -16.51 13.46 1.02
N GLY A 25 -17.27 14.55 0.91
CA GLY A 25 -17.00 15.61 -0.07
C GLY A 25 -17.03 15.09 -1.51
N THR A 26 -15.86 15.05 -2.16
CA THR A 26 -15.69 14.63 -3.56
C THR A 26 -15.09 13.21 -3.70
N GLN A 27 -15.03 12.43 -2.62
CA GLN A 27 -14.52 11.07 -2.66
C GLN A 27 -15.53 10.11 -3.31
N VAL A 28 -15.03 9.02 -3.90
CA VAL A 28 -15.86 7.96 -4.49
C VAL A 28 -15.44 6.62 -3.92
N LEU A 29 -16.41 5.85 -3.45
CA LEU A 29 -16.18 4.46 -3.03
C LEU A 29 -16.28 3.52 -4.23
N VAL A 30 -15.19 2.82 -4.54
CA VAL A 30 -15.09 1.93 -5.70
C VAL A 30 -15.06 0.47 -5.27
N LYS A 31 -15.86 -0.37 -5.91
CA LYS A 31 -15.76 -1.83 -5.80
C LYS A 31 -14.68 -2.34 -6.76
N VAL A 32 -13.51 -2.69 -6.22
CA VAL A 32 -12.42 -3.28 -6.99
C VAL A 32 -12.79 -4.71 -7.42
N ILE A 33 -12.86 -4.96 -8.73
CA ILE A 33 -13.12 -6.29 -9.31
C ILE A 33 -11.81 -7.00 -9.66
N SER A 34 -10.82 -6.24 -10.13
CA SER A 34 -9.47 -6.71 -10.45
C SER A 34 -8.46 -5.58 -10.27
N THR A 35 -7.20 -5.93 -10.05
CA THR A 35 -6.05 -5.02 -10.00
C THR A 35 -4.82 -5.69 -10.56
N GLY A 36 -3.90 -4.92 -11.14
CA GLY A 36 -2.56 -5.39 -11.50
C GLY A 36 -1.58 -5.27 -10.33
N VAL A 37 -0.46 -5.98 -10.42
CA VAL A 37 0.73 -5.76 -9.58
C VAL A 37 1.79 -5.12 -10.45
N CYS A 38 2.23 -3.93 -10.05
CA CYS A 38 3.27 -3.16 -10.69
C CYS A 38 4.61 -3.40 -10.00
N HIS A 39 5.72 -3.16 -10.71
CA HIS A 39 7.04 -3.18 -10.11
C HIS A 39 7.17 -2.17 -8.95
N SER A 40 6.52 -1.01 -9.06
CA SER A 40 6.53 0.01 -8.00
C SER A 40 5.87 -0.46 -6.69
N ASP A 41 5.01 -1.48 -6.74
CA ASP A 41 4.42 -2.05 -5.53
C ASP A 41 5.48 -2.81 -4.71
N LEU A 42 6.50 -3.35 -5.37
CA LEU A 42 7.64 -4.00 -4.71
C LEU A 42 8.46 -2.99 -3.91
N HIS A 43 8.68 -1.78 -4.41
CA HIS A 43 9.36 -0.73 -3.63
C HIS A 43 8.62 -0.39 -2.33
N LEU A 44 7.29 -0.45 -2.32
CA LEU A 44 6.52 -0.27 -1.10
C LEU A 44 6.67 -1.47 -0.16
N TRP A 45 6.68 -2.67 -0.72
CA TRP A 45 6.85 -3.93 -0.01
C TRP A 45 8.26 -4.12 0.59
N GLU A 46 9.30 -3.65 -0.09
CA GLU A 46 10.70 -3.63 0.37
C GLU A 46 10.95 -2.53 1.42
N GLY A 47 9.95 -1.67 1.67
CA GLY A 47 10.02 -0.59 2.65
C GLY A 47 10.76 0.67 2.19
N GLY A 48 11.10 0.77 0.89
CA GLY A 48 11.74 1.94 0.31
C GLY A 48 12.31 1.69 -1.08
N TYR A 49 12.93 2.73 -1.64
CA TYR A 49 13.58 2.66 -2.94
C TYR A 49 14.76 3.63 -3.00
N ASP A 50 15.73 3.30 -3.86
CA ASP A 50 16.89 4.15 -4.14
C ASP A 50 16.50 5.30 -5.07
N THR A 51 16.79 6.54 -4.68
CA THR A 51 16.52 7.75 -5.46
C THR A 51 17.75 8.25 -6.24
N GLY A 52 18.89 7.56 -6.14
CA GLY A 52 20.17 7.91 -6.76
C GLY A 52 21.06 8.78 -5.87
N ASP A 53 20.48 9.45 -4.87
CA ASP A 53 21.16 10.23 -3.82
C ASP A 53 21.07 9.56 -2.43
N GLY A 54 20.38 8.42 -2.34
CA GLY A 54 20.24 7.63 -1.13
C GLY A 54 19.01 6.73 -1.16
N PHE A 55 18.84 5.93 -0.09
CA PHE A 55 17.66 5.08 0.06
C PHE A 55 16.55 5.85 0.80
N MET A 56 15.42 6.06 0.13
CA MET A 56 14.24 6.69 0.70
C MET A 56 13.31 5.63 1.30
N LYS A 57 13.08 5.70 2.62
CA LYS A 57 12.13 4.79 3.28
C LYS A 57 10.70 5.27 3.06
N VAL A 58 9.78 4.32 2.90
CA VAL A 58 8.34 4.66 2.77
C VAL A 58 7.76 5.27 4.05
N THR A 59 8.31 4.93 5.21
CA THR A 59 7.93 5.50 6.51
C THR A 59 8.21 7.01 6.59
N ASP A 60 9.23 7.48 5.89
CA ASP A 60 9.59 8.90 5.84
C ASP A 60 8.55 9.71 5.05
N ARG A 61 7.72 9.02 4.24
CA ARG A 61 6.58 9.57 3.50
C ARG A 61 5.24 9.43 4.24
N GLY A 62 5.26 8.95 5.49
CA GLY A 62 4.07 8.80 6.33
C GLY A 62 3.28 7.51 6.11
N VAL A 63 3.86 6.52 5.42
CA VAL A 63 3.32 5.15 5.39
C VAL A 63 3.51 4.54 6.79
N LYS A 64 2.41 4.04 7.37
CA LYS A 64 2.35 3.46 8.72
C LYS A 64 1.88 2.02 8.66
#